data_AF-A0A3L7LT97-F1
#
_entry.id   AF-A0A3L7LT97-F1
#
_cell.length_a   1.000
_cell.length_b   1.000
_cell.length_c   1.000
_cell.angle_alpha   90.00
_cell.angle_beta   90.00
_cell.angle_gamma   90.00
#
_symmetry.space_group_name_H-M   'P 1'
#
loop_
_entity.id
_entity.type
_entity.pdbx_description
1 polymer ?
#
loop_
_entity_poly.entity_id
_entity_poly.type
_entity_poly.pdbx_seq_one_letter_code
_entity_poly.pdbx_strand_id
1 'polypeptide(L)'
;MQTINFWQLVSFGEHGWGAMLLSGMAVTIALSLCGFVLSAVIGALVAWAKIAGNAPLRIAGDIYTTVLRGIPDLLVIYLFYFGGSSLLSALGGLFHAEGFIAFPGFLAGMLAVGM
;
A
#
# COMPACT_ATOMS: atom_id res chain seq x y z
N MET A 1 -7.97 25.60 -33.70
CA MET A 1 -7.73 24.81 -32.47
C MET A 1 -6.71 25.57 -31.64
N GLN A 2 -7.07 26.04 -30.44
CA GLN A 2 -6.08 26.64 -29.53
C GLN A 2 -5.11 25.56 -29.09
N THR A 3 -3.83 25.71 -29.46
CA THR A 3 -2.78 24.78 -29.05
C THR A 3 -2.41 25.08 -27.60
N ILE A 4 -2.88 24.26 -26.66
CA ILE A 4 -2.45 24.33 -25.26
C ILE A 4 -0.96 24.03 -25.20
N ASN A 5 -0.18 24.93 -24.59
CA ASN A 5 1.26 24.73 -24.43
C ASN A 5 1.60 24.01 -23.11
N PHE A 6 2.80 23.45 -23.02
CA PHE A 6 3.25 22.70 -21.83
C PHE A 6 3.14 23.51 -20.53
N TRP A 7 3.54 24.77 -20.57
CA TRP A 7 3.53 25.63 -19.39
C TRP A 7 2.11 25.90 -18.86
N GLN A 8 1.12 25.98 -19.76
CA GLN A 8 -0.29 26.06 -19.38
C GLN A 8 -0.77 24.77 -18.72
N LEU A 9 -0.34 23.60 -19.20
CA LEU A 9 -0.68 22.31 -18.59
C LEU A 9 -0.12 22.16 -17.18
N VAL A 10 1.07 22.69 -16.89
CA VAL A 10 1.68 22.61 -15.54
C VAL A 10 1.21 23.75 -14.63
N SER A 11 0.56 24.79 -15.17
CA SER A 11 0.05 25.92 -14.40
C SER A 11 -1.09 25.53 -13.43
N PHE A 12 -1.46 26.46 -12.55
CA PHE A 12 -2.59 26.34 -11.63
C PHE A 12 -3.88 27.01 -12.14
N GLY A 13 -3.93 27.39 -13.42
CA GLY A 13 -5.12 28.01 -14.04
C GLY A 13 -6.22 26.99 -14.37
N GLU A 14 -7.35 27.45 -14.90
CA GLU A 14 -8.54 26.61 -15.19
C GLU A 14 -8.28 25.42 -16.14
N HIS A 15 -7.23 25.47 -16.95
CA HIS A 15 -6.82 24.39 -17.87
C HIS A 15 -5.51 23.70 -17.45
N GLY A 16 -4.99 24.00 -16.25
CA GLY A 16 -3.74 23.50 -15.73
C GLY A 16 -3.91 22.36 -14.72
N TRP A 17 -3.00 21.39 -14.77
CA TRP A 17 -2.95 20.21 -13.90
C TRP A 17 -2.08 20.43 -12.65
N GLY A 18 -1.49 21.62 -12.46
CA GLY A 18 -0.52 21.89 -11.40
C GLY A 18 -1.04 21.51 -10.00
N ALA A 19 -2.30 21.82 -9.70
CA ALA A 19 -2.93 21.44 -8.43
C ALA A 19 -3.06 19.92 -8.28
N MET A 20 -3.45 19.22 -9.35
CA MET A 20 -3.60 17.76 -9.34
C MET A 20 -2.24 17.07 -9.23
N LEU A 21 -1.21 17.55 -9.92
CA LEU A 21 0.16 17.06 -9.79
C LEU A 21 0.68 17.24 -8.36
N LEU A 22 0.43 18.40 -7.75
CA LEU A 22 0.81 18.66 -6.36
C LEU A 22 0.08 17.73 -5.38
N SER A 23 -1.21 17.47 -5.60
CA SER A 23 -1.95 16.49 -4.80
C SER A 23 -1.42 15.06 -4.99
N GLY A 24 -1.05 14.67 -6.21
CA GLY A 24 -0.46 13.37 -6.50
C GLY A 24 0.87 13.19 -5.79
N MET A 25 1.74 14.21 -5.86
CA MET A 25 3.00 14.25 -5.12
C MET A 25 2.77 14.13 -3.60
N ALA A 26 1.80 14.86 -3.06
CA ALA A 26 1.48 14.78 -1.63
C ALA A 26 1.04 13.37 -1.21
N VAL A 27 0.23 12.69 -2.03
CA VAL A 27 -0.17 11.30 -1.79
C VAL A 27 1.02 10.36 -1.88
N THR A 28 1.92 10.52 -2.86
CA THR A 28 3.15 9.71 -2.97
C THR A 28 4.02 9.86 -1.72
N ILE A 29 4.26 11.09 -1.26
CA ILE A 29 5.04 11.36 -0.05
C ILE A 29 4.38 10.72 1.18
N ALA A 30 3.08 10.91 1.34
CA ALA A 30 2.34 10.33 2.47
C ALA A 30 2.41 8.80 2.46
N LEU A 31 2.22 8.18 1.29
CA LEU A 31 2.26 6.73 1.14
C LEU A 31 3.65 6.16 1.40
N SER A 32 4.71 6.81 0.89
CA SER A 32 6.09 6.42 1.13
C SER A 32 6.49 6.55 2.61
N LEU A 33 6.10 7.65 3.28
CA LEU A 33 6.43 7.85 4.70
C LEU A 33 5.72 6.83 5.60
N CYS A 34 4.41 6.64 5.41
CA CYS A 34 3.64 5.69 6.19
C CYS A 34 4.10 4.24 5.93
N GLY A 35 4.34 3.88 4.67
CA GLY A 35 4.88 2.58 4.29
C GLY A 35 6.26 2.33 4.87
N PHE A 36 7.15 3.33 4.83
CA PHE A 36 8.49 3.24 5.42
C PHE A 36 8.45 3.01 6.93
N VAL A 37 7.61 3.75 7.67
CA VAL A 37 7.47 3.57 9.12
C VAL A 37 6.95 2.17 9.43
N LEU A 38 5.94 1.70 8.69
CA LEU A 38 5.39 0.36 8.85
C LEU A 38 6.46 -0.71 8.59
N SER A 39 7.18 -0.61 7.47
CA SER A 39 8.25 -1.54 7.09
C SER A 39 9.41 -1.53 8.07
N ALA A 40 9.78 -0.36 8.60
CA ALA A 40 10.83 -0.26 9.61
C ALA A 40 10.45 -1.02 10.88
N VAL A 41 9.20 -0.90 11.35
CA VAL A 41 8.71 -1.63 12.54
C VAL A 41 8.66 -3.13 12.27
N ILE A 42 8.02 -3.56 11.18
CA ILE A 42 7.88 -4.99 10.87
C ILE A 42 9.24 -5.60 10.58
N GLY A 43 10.07 -4.95 9.77
CA GLY A 43 11.42 -5.37 9.43
C GLY A 43 12.32 -5.49 10.66
N ALA A 44 12.23 -4.56 11.62
CA ALA A 44 12.96 -4.66 12.89
C ALA A 44 12.51 -5.88 13.72
N LEU A 45 11.20 -6.13 13.82
CA LEU A 45 10.67 -7.29 14.54
C LEU A 45 11.10 -8.61 13.89
N VAL A 46 11.05 -8.69 12.56
CA VAL A 46 11.47 -9.87 11.80
C VAL A 46 12.98 -10.09 11.91
N ALA A 47 13.78 -9.03 11.82
CA ALA A 47 15.22 -9.11 12.03
C ALA A 47 15.56 -9.60 13.44
N TRP A 48 14.88 -9.06 14.46
CA TRP A 48 15.01 -9.53 15.85
C TRP A 48 14.65 -11.02 15.97
N ALA A 49 13.52 -11.45 15.41
CA ALA A 49 13.09 -12.85 15.44
C ALA A 49 14.11 -13.79 14.78
N LYS A 50 14.80 -13.34 13.72
CA LYS A 50 15.83 -14.12 13.02
C LYS A 50 17.17 -14.18 13.75
N ILE A 51 17.56 -13.11 14.46
CA ILE A 51 18.87 -13.01 15.13
C ILE A 51 18.83 -13.58 16.55
N ALA A 52 17.80 -13.19 17.33
CA ALA A 52 17.72 -13.45 18.77
C ALA A 52 16.53 -14.36 19.14
N GLY A 53 15.64 -14.66 18.20
CA GLY A 53 14.49 -15.53 18.43
C GLY A 53 14.87 -17.00 18.63
N ASN A 54 13.97 -17.73 19.28
CA ASN A 54 14.06 -19.19 19.36
C ASN A 54 13.79 -19.86 17.98
N ALA A 55 13.98 -21.17 17.89
CA ALA A 55 13.80 -21.92 16.65
C ALA A 55 12.48 -21.60 15.89
N PRO A 56 11.29 -21.59 16.54
CA PRO A 56 10.05 -21.28 15.83
C PRO A 56 9.97 -19.82 15.35
N LEU A 57 10.44 -18.84 16.14
CA LEU A 57 10.46 -17.43 15.71
C LEU A 57 11.36 -17.21 14.50
N ARG A 58 12.55 -17.86 14.49
CA ARG A 58 13.47 -17.76 13.36
C ARG A 58 12.86 -18.35 12.09
N ILE A 59 12.23 -19.53 12.19
CA ILE A 59 11.53 -20.17 11.07
C ILE A 59 10.39 -19.28 10.56
N ALA A 60 9.58 -18.70 11.46
CA ALA A 60 8.51 -17.80 11.08
C ALA A 60 9.03 -16.57 10.33
N GLY A 61 10.13 -15.96 10.80
CA GLY A 61 10.80 -14.85 10.12
C GLY A 61 11.36 -15.24 8.75
N ASP A 62 11.93 -16.43 8.61
CA ASP A 62 12.42 -16.95 7.34
C ASP A 62 11.29 -17.19 6.34
N ILE A 63 10.18 -17.81 6.77
CA ILE A 63 8.99 -18.01 5.93
C ILE A 63 8.44 -16.66 5.47
N TYR A 64 8.24 -15.72 6.40
CA TYR A 64 7.73 -14.38 6.10
C TYR A 64 8.58 -13.68 5.04
N THR A 65 9.90 -13.60 5.25
CA THR A 65 10.81 -12.93 4.30
C THR A 65 10.88 -13.64 2.96
N THR A 66 10.80 -14.97 2.93
CA THR A 66 10.86 -15.76 1.69
C THR A 66 9.59 -15.60 0.87
N VAL A 67 8.42 -15.70 1.49
CA VAL A 67 7.14 -15.57 0.79
C VAL A 67 6.96 -14.16 0.24
N LEU A 68 7.13 -13.14 1.08
CA LEU A 68 6.86 -11.77 0.64
C LEU A 68 7.86 -11.26 -0.38
N ARG A 69 9.15 -11.62 -0.25
CA ARG A 69 10.17 -11.25 -1.25
C ARG A 69 10.15 -12.16 -2.49
N GLY A 70 9.48 -13.30 -2.42
CA GLY A 70 9.30 -14.23 -3.54
C GLY A 70 8.10 -13.88 -4.42
N ILE A 71 7.16 -13.07 -3.93
CA ILE A 71 5.98 -12.63 -4.67
C ILE A 71 6.29 -11.30 -5.38
N PRO A 72 5.92 -11.14 -6.66
CA PRO A 72 5.97 -9.84 -7.34
C PRO A 72 5.20 -8.75 -6.58
N ASP A 73 5.81 -7.57 -6.40
CA ASP A 73 5.25 -6.47 -5.62
C ASP A 73 3.83 -6.07 -6.05
N LEU A 74 3.57 -6.04 -7.36
CA LEU A 74 2.25 -5.78 -7.91
C LEU A 74 1.18 -6.79 -7.45
N LEU A 75 1.54 -8.06 -7.28
CA LEU A 75 0.62 -9.07 -6.75
C LEU A 75 0.33 -8.86 -5.26
N VAL A 76 1.28 -8.31 -4.49
CA VAL A 76 1.06 -7.94 -3.08
C VAL A 76 0.03 -6.81 -2.99
N ILE A 77 0.15 -5.80 -3.85
CA ILE A 77 -0.84 -4.71 -3.95
C ILE A 77 -2.23 -5.28 -4.27
N TYR A 78 -2.33 -6.19 -5.23
CA TYR A 78 -3.59 -6.85 -5.59
C TYR A 78 -4.14 -7.74 -4.48
N LEU A 79 -3.28 -8.45 -3.76
CA LEU A 79 -3.69 -9.25 -2.61
C LEU A 79 -4.35 -8.38 -1.54
N PHE A 80 -3.73 -7.24 -1.21
CA PHE A 80 -4.33 -6.33 -0.23
C PHE A 80 -5.60 -5.67 -0.73
N TYR A 81 -5.63 -5.21 -1.98
CA TYR A 81 -6.79 -4.52 -2.51
C TYR A 81 -7.96 -5.50 -2.72
N PHE A 82 -7.80 -6.52 -3.55
CA PHE A 82 -8.88 -7.46 -3.87
C PHE A 82 -9.12 -8.45 -2.73
N GLY A 83 -8.06 -9.07 -2.21
CA GLY A 83 -8.18 -10.02 -1.10
C GLY A 83 -8.67 -9.36 0.19
N GLY A 84 -8.19 -8.15 0.49
CA GLY A 84 -8.69 -7.37 1.62
C GLY A 84 -10.16 -6.97 1.46
N SER A 85 -10.59 -6.59 0.24
CA SER A 85 -12.01 -6.28 -0.02
C SER A 85 -12.90 -7.52 0.13
N SER A 86 -12.46 -8.67 -0.37
CA SER A 86 -13.17 -9.94 -0.19
C SER A 86 -13.30 -10.32 1.29
N LEU A 87 -12.22 -10.16 2.06
CA LEU A 87 -12.24 -10.41 3.50
C LEU A 87 -13.16 -9.45 4.24
N LEU A 88 -13.07 -8.14 3.97
CA LEU A 88 -13.94 -7.13 4.57
C LEU A 88 -15.41 -7.38 4.24
N SER A 89 -15.72 -7.75 3.00
CA SER A 89 -17.09 -8.06 2.58
C SER A 89 -17.62 -9.31 3.30
N ALA A 90 -16.80 -10.36 3.42
CA ALA A 90 -17.17 -11.57 4.15
C ALA A 90 -17.41 -11.29 5.64
N LEU A 91 -16.55 -10.49 6.28
CA LEU A 91 -16.72 -10.07 7.66
C LEU A 91 -17.95 -9.16 7.83
N GLY A 92 -18.19 -8.24 6.89
CA GLY A 92 -19.37 -7.38 6.87
C GLY A 92 -20.67 -8.18 6.79
N GLY A 93 -20.68 -9.25 6.00
CA GLY A 93 -21.82 -10.17 5.93
C GLY A 93 -22.19 -10.81 7.27
N LEU A 94 -21.21 -11.08 8.15
CA LEU A 94 -21.48 -11.57 9.51
C LEU A 94 -22.23 -10.56 10.38
N PHE A 95 -22.12 -9.26 10.05
CA PHE A 95 -22.82 -8.16 10.72
C PHE A 95 -24.05 -7.68 9.93
N HIS A 96 -24.54 -8.47 8.98
CA HIS A 96 -25.68 -8.14 8.10
C HIS A 96 -25.42 -6.91 7.20
N ALA A 97 -24.17 -6.59 6.90
CA ALA A 97 -23.86 -5.61 5.85
C ALA A 97 -24.09 -6.24 4.47
N GLU A 98 -24.84 -5.54 3.61
CA GLU A 98 -25.09 -5.99 2.25
C GLU A 98 -24.12 -5.36 1.26
N GLY A 99 -23.62 -6.17 0.32
CA GLY A 99 -22.80 -5.72 -0.80
C GLY A 99 -21.29 -5.86 -0.62
N PHE A 100 -20.55 -5.36 -1.61
CA PHE A 100 -19.10 -5.39 -1.66
C PHE A 100 -18.50 -4.18 -0.94
N ILE A 101 -17.66 -4.45 0.06
CA ILE A 101 -16.93 -3.44 0.82
C ILE A 101 -15.53 -3.34 0.24
N ALA A 102 -15.29 -2.27 -0.52
CA ALA A 102 -13.97 -2.00 -1.11
C ALA A 102 -12.96 -1.64 -0.02
N PHE A 103 -11.81 -2.31 -0.04
CA PHE A 103 -10.69 -1.99 0.81
C PHE A 103 -10.09 -0.64 0.38
N PRO A 104 -9.81 0.29 1.31
CA PRO A 104 -9.31 1.61 0.94
C PRO A 104 -8.00 1.52 0.14
N GLY A 105 -7.96 2.14 -1.05
CA GLY A 105 -6.80 2.05 -1.95
C GLY A 105 -5.51 2.57 -1.34
N PHE A 106 -5.58 3.65 -0.55
CA PHE A 106 -4.42 4.17 0.18
C PHE A 106 -3.85 3.14 1.17
N LEU A 107 -4.72 2.46 1.94
CA LEU A 107 -4.28 1.43 2.88
C LEU A 107 -3.71 0.22 2.15
N ALA A 108 -4.33 -0.20 1.04
CA ALA A 108 -3.80 -1.32 0.25
C ALA A 108 -2.39 -1.00 -0.26
N GLY A 109 -2.18 0.20 -0.82
CA GLY A 109 -0.86 0.63 -1.29
C GLY A 109 0.15 0.80 -0.15
N MET A 110 -0.25 1.41 0.97
CA MET A 110 0.61 1.58 2.15
C MET A 110 1.05 0.23 2.75
N LEU A 111 0.12 -0.72 2.89
CA LEU A 111 0.43 -2.06 3.38
C LEU A 111 1.35 -2.80 2.43
N ALA A 112 1.07 -2.76 1.13
CA ALA A 112 1.89 -3.42 0.12
C ALA A 112 3.32 -2.89 0.08
N VAL A 113 3.49 -1.57 0.06
CA VAL A 113 4.81 -0.91 0.08
C VAL A 113 5.52 -1.09 1.43
N GLY A 114 4.75 -1.25 2.51
CA GLY A 114 5.26 -1.32 3.86
C GLY A 114 5.63 -2.72 4.37
N MET A 115 5.53 -3.77 3.55
CA MET A 115 5.96 -5.13 3.93
C MET A 115 7.35 -5.46 3.39
#